data_AF-A0A5S3YM43-F1
#
_entry.id   AF-A0A5S3YM43-F1
#
_cell.length_a   1.000
_cell.length_b   1.000
_cell.length_c   1.000
_cell.angle_alpha   90.00
_cell.angle_beta   90.00
_cell.angle_gamma   90.00
#
_symmetry.space_group_name_H-M   'P 1'
#
loop_
_entity.id
_entity.type
_entity.pdbx_description
1 polymer ?
#
loop_
_entity_poly.entity_id
_entity_poly.type
_entity_poly.pdbx_seq_one_letter_code
_entity_poly.pdbx_strand_id
1 'polypeptide(L)'
;FVDYGADRHGFLPLKEIARTYFPKGYTFHGRPNIRDVIKEGQEVIVQVDKEERGQKGAALTTFISVAGSYVVLMPNNPRAGGISRRIEGDERTELKESLSRLELPKGMGLIVRTAGVGK
;
A
#
# COMPACT_ATOMS: atom_id res chain seq x y z
N PHE A 1 0.49 12.75 13.15
CA PHE A 1 1.92 12.38 13.07
C PHE A 1 2.08 11.03 13.74
N VAL A 2 3.14 10.28 13.40
CA VAL A 2 3.40 8.95 13.94
C VAL A 2 4.81 8.93 14.50
N ASP A 3 4.95 8.51 15.76
CA ASP A 3 6.24 8.12 16.31
C ASP A 3 6.55 6.69 15.83
N TYR A 4 7.68 6.52 15.17
CA TYR A 4 8.15 5.25 14.63
C TYR A 4 9.58 4.90 15.10
N GLY A 5 10.05 5.59 16.15
CA GLY A 5 11.37 5.38 16.75
C GLY A 5 12.53 6.18 16.14
N ALA A 6 12.25 7.11 15.23
CA ALA A 6 13.24 8.04 14.68
C ALA A 6 13.22 9.40 15.40
N ASP A 7 14.25 10.21 15.20
CA ASP A 7 14.38 11.54 15.83
C ASP A 7 13.22 12.49 15.49
N ARG A 8 12.61 12.34 14.31
CA ARG A 8 11.46 13.13 13.87
C ARG A 8 10.26 12.24 13.65
N HIS A 9 9.10 12.68 14.12
CA HIS A 9 7.85 11.98 13.84
C HIS A 9 7.54 12.00 12.33
N GLY A 10 7.06 10.87 11.83
CA GLY A 10 6.65 10.72 10.45
C GLY A 10 5.28 11.34 10.18
N PHE A 11 5.09 11.77 8.93
CA PHE A 11 3.84 12.30 8.42
C PHE A 11 3.03 11.20 7.72
N LEU A 12 1.94 10.77 8.34
CA LEU A 12 0.95 9.84 7.77
C LEU A 12 -0.31 10.61 7.35
N PRO A 13 -0.52 10.90 6.05
CA PRO A 13 -1.73 11.58 5.59
C PRO A 13 -2.94 10.64 5.56
N LEU A 14 -4.13 11.17 5.78
CA LEU A 14 -5.41 10.44 5.78
C LEU A 14 -5.61 9.48 4.59
N LYS A 15 -5.17 9.88 3.39
CA LYS A 15 -5.31 9.07 2.17
C LYS A 15 -4.46 7.80 2.17
N GLU A 16 -3.44 7.73 3.02
CA GLU A 16 -2.50 6.63 3.16
C GLU A 16 -2.84 5.73 4.38
N ILE A 17 -4.05 5.87 4.93
CA ILE A 17 -4.55 5.08 6.07
C ILE A 17 -5.50 3.99 5.56
N ALA A 18 -5.14 2.74 5.78
CA ALA A 18 -5.91 1.58 5.41
C ALA A 18 -7.21 1.52 6.22
N ARG A 19 -8.29 1.06 5.58
CA ARG A 19 -9.63 0.99 6.18
C ARG A 19 -9.69 0.09 7.42
N THR A 20 -8.74 -0.83 7.57
CA THR A 20 -8.61 -1.69 8.75
C THR A 20 -8.36 -0.92 10.04
N TYR A 21 -7.80 0.30 9.95
CA TYR A 21 -7.55 1.17 11.09
C TYR A 21 -8.71 2.11 11.42
N PHE A 22 -9.76 2.15 10.58
CA PHE A 22 -10.93 2.98 10.81
C PHE A 22 -11.84 2.31 11.85
N PRO A 23 -12.69 3.07 12.56
CA PRO A 23 -13.68 2.50 13.46
C PRO A 23 -14.56 1.45 12.76
N LYS A 24 -14.92 0.39 13.48
CA LYS A 24 -15.84 -0.63 12.96
C LYS A 24 -17.17 0.02 12.55
N GLY A 25 -17.66 -0.32 11.36
CA GLY A 25 -18.91 0.25 10.83
C GLY A 25 -18.81 1.70 10.35
N TYR A 26 -17.60 2.24 10.15
CA TYR A 26 -17.44 3.60 9.63
C TYR A 26 -18.08 3.76 8.25
N THR A 27 -19.05 4.67 8.16
CA THR A 27 -19.74 5.01 6.91
C THR A 27 -19.13 6.29 6.33
N PHE A 28 -18.79 6.26 5.04
CA PHE A 28 -18.24 7.42 4.35
C PHE A 28 -19.35 8.40 3.98
N HIS A 29 -19.41 9.53 4.67
CA HIS A 29 -20.25 10.68 4.30
C HIS A 29 -19.37 11.75 3.63
N GLY A 30 -18.86 11.44 2.42
CA GLY A 30 -17.88 12.28 1.73
C GLY A 30 -16.45 12.05 2.22
N ARG A 31 -15.63 13.11 2.24
CA ARG A 31 -14.24 13.02 2.69
C ARG A 31 -14.20 12.93 4.22
N PRO A 32 -13.65 11.84 4.81
CA PRO A 32 -13.65 11.65 6.25
C PRO A 32 -12.79 12.71 6.95
N ASN A 33 -13.18 13.12 8.17
CA ASN A 33 -12.30 13.89 9.03
C ASN A 33 -11.29 12.94 9.70
N ILE A 34 -10.03 13.35 9.80
CA ILE A 34 -8.97 12.54 10.43
C ILE A 34 -9.32 12.20 11.89
N ARG A 35 -9.99 13.12 12.61
CA ARG A 35 -10.39 12.94 14.01
C ARG A 35 -11.43 11.84 14.21
N ASP A 36 -12.19 11.51 13.16
CA ASP A 36 -13.24 10.49 13.22
C ASP A 36 -12.68 9.09 12.90
N VAL A 37 -11.48 9.01 12.31
CA VAL A 37 -10.93 7.75 11.80
C VAL A 37 -9.75 7.21 12.61
N ILE A 38 -9.00 8.06 13.30
CA ILE A 38 -7.81 7.68 14.06
C ILE A 38 -7.78 8.46 15.38
N LYS A 39 -7.30 7.80 16.43
CA LYS A 39 -7.12 8.38 17.77
C LYS A 39 -5.63 8.53 18.11
N GLU A 40 -5.31 9.51 18.95
CA GLU A 40 -3.97 9.60 19.54
C GLU A 40 -3.67 8.36 20.39
N GLY A 41 -2.42 7.89 20.36
CA GLY A 41 -2.00 6.65 21.01
C GLY A 41 -2.39 5.36 20.28
N GLN A 42 -3.08 5.43 19.14
CA GLN A 42 -3.41 4.25 18.34
C GLN A 42 -2.16 3.70 17.63
N GLU A 43 -1.87 2.42 17.87
CA GLU A 43 -0.77 1.72 17.19
C GLU A 43 -1.15 1.37 15.74
N VAL A 44 -0.18 1.57 14.84
CA VAL A 44 -0.34 1.33 13.41
C VAL A 44 0.95 0.75 12.82
N ILE A 45 0.82 -0.21 11.91
CA ILE A 45 1.93 -0.64 11.06
C ILE A 45 2.08 0.38 9.92
N VAL A 46 3.30 0.90 9.76
CA VAL A 46 3.64 1.90 8.74
C VAL A 46 4.85 1.45 7.92
N GLN A 47 4.90 1.90 6.67
CA GLN A 47 6.06 1.83 5.79
C GLN A 47 6.48 3.26 5.42
N VAL A 48 7.80 3.49 5.36
CA VAL A 48 8.37 4.74 4.85
C VAL A 48 8.19 4.77 3.33
N ASP A 49 7.38 5.70 2.84
CA ASP A 49 7.18 5.98 1.41
C ASP A 49 8.25 6.95 0.89
N LYS A 50 8.60 7.95 1.72
CA LYS A 50 9.70 8.89 1.43
C LYS A 50 10.52 9.11 2.67
N GLU A 51 11.83 9.03 2.51
CA GLU A 51 12.80 9.32 3.56
C GLU A 51 12.67 10.76 4.08
N GLU A 52 13.25 10.98 5.26
CA GLU A 52 13.34 12.30 5.85
C GLU A 52 14.14 13.25 4.94
N ARG A 53 13.73 14.52 4.89
CA ARG A 53 14.42 15.53 4.07
C ARG A 53 14.53 16.84 4.82
N GLY A 54 15.76 17.19 5.19
CA GLY A 54 16.06 18.41 5.93
C GLY A 54 15.33 18.41 7.28
N GLN A 55 14.43 19.37 7.49
CA GLN A 55 13.65 19.45 8.73
C GLN A 55 12.32 18.67 8.68
N LYS A 56 11.97 18.05 7.55
CA LYS A 56 10.72 17.30 7.39
C LYS A 56 10.94 15.83 7.75
N GLY A 57 10.11 15.31 8.66
CA GLY A 57 10.04 13.87 8.95
C GLY A 57 9.58 13.05 7.73
N ALA A 58 9.78 11.75 7.79
CA ALA A 58 9.48 10.82 6.71
C ALA A 58 7.99 10.85 6.32
N ALA A 59 7.70 10.64 5.03
CA ALA A 59 6.32 10.38 4.60
C ALA A 59 6.02 8.89 4.82
N LEU A 60 4.91 8.61 5.51
CA LEU A 60 4.52 7.26 5.88
C LEU A 60 3.25 6.84 5.14
N THR A 61 3.11 5.54 4.93
CA THR A 61 1.87 4.90 4.50
C THR A 61 1.58 3.69 5.36
N THR A 62 0.30 3.41 5.58
CA THR A 62 -0.09 2.12 6.14
C THR A 62 -0.28 1.07 5.05
N PHE A 63 -0.30 1.44 3.76
CA PHE A 63 -0.41 0.49 2.66
C PHE A 63 0.94 -0.17 2.40
N ILE A 64 1.14 -1.34 2.99
CA ILE A 64 2.40 -2.05 2.95
C ILE A 64 2.61 -2.63 1.56
N SER A 65 3.85 -2.58 1.09
CA SER A 65 4.32 -3.18 -0.15
C SER A 65 5.52 -4.09 0.14
N VAL A 66 5.43 -5.34 -0.31
CA VAL A 66 6.49 -6.34 -0.15
C VAL A 66 6.96 -6.75 -1.54
N ALA A 67 8.12 -6.22 -1.95
CA ALA A 67 8.67 -6.46 -3.27
C ALA A 67 9.51 -7.74 -3.29
N GLY A 68 9.10 -8.74 -4.07
CA GLY A 68 9.92 -9.88 -4.45
C GLY A 68 10.60 -9.66 -5.80
N SER A 69 11.29 -10.69 -6.31
CA SER A 69 12.01 -10.62 -7.60
C SER A 69 11.09 -10.29 -8.77
N TYR A 70 9.92 -10.93 -8.83
CA TYR A 70 9.01 -10.87 -9.98
C TYR A 70 7.69 -10.15 -9.70
N VAL A 71 7.30 -10.05 -8.42
CA VAL A 71 6.01 -9.51 -8.02
C VAL A 71 6.17 -8.58 -6.80
N VAL A 72 5.21 -7.69 -6.61
CA VAL A 72 5.05 -6.88 -5.40
C VAL A 72 3.69 -7.21 -4.80
N LEU A 73 3.69 -7.72 -3.57
CA LEU A 73 2.47 -7.98 -2.80
C LEU A 73 2.06 -6.72 -2.04
N MET A 74 0.78 -6.40 -2.11
CA MET A 74 0.14 -5.28 -1.41
C MET A 74 -0.93 -5.84 -0.45
N PRO A 75 -0.56 -6.35 0.73
CA PRO A 75 -1.46 -7.17 1.57
C PRO A 75 -2.69 -6.43 2.11
N ASN A 76 -2.71 -5.10 2.09
CA ASN A 76 -3.80 -4.30 2.63
C ASN A 76 -4.33 -3.24 1.66
N ASN A 77 -4.09 -3.44 0.36
CA ASN A 77 -4.62 -2.60 -0.69
C ASN A 77 -5.17 -3.46 -1.85
N PRO A 78 -6.46 -3.86 -1.82
CA PRO A 78 -7.05 -4.70 -2.87
C PRO A 78 -7.20 -3.96 -4.20
N ARG A 79 -7.06 -2.63 -4.19
CA ARG A 79 -7.13 -1.81 -5.41
C ARG A 79 -5.78 -1.71 -6.10
N ALA A 80 -4.69 -1.97 -5.38
CA ALA A 80 -3.38 -2.04 -5.99
C ALA A 80 -3.25 -3.38 -6.71
N GLY A 81 -2.95 -3.37 -8.00
CA GLY A 81 -2.74 -4.60 -8.73
C GLY A 81 -2.52 -4.36 -10.21
N GLY A 82 -1.98 -5.38 -10.89
CA GLY A 82 -1.81 -5.37 -12.34
C GLY A 82 -0.39 -5.69 -12.78
N ILE A 83 -0.06 -5.26 -13.99
CA ILE A 83 1.20 -5.59 -14.66
C ILE A 83 1.94 -4.30 -14.94
N SER A 84 3.26 -4.30 -14.69
CA SER A 84 4.18 -3.19 -15.00
C SER A 84 3.86 -2.57 -16.35
N ARG A 85 3.85 -1.22 -16.41
CA ARG A 85 3.56 -0.49 -17.65
C ARG A 85 4.64 -0.64 -18.71
N ARG A 86 5.82 -1.15 -18.34
CA ARG A 86 6.92 -1.45 -19.29
C ARG A 86 6.73 -2.77 -20.03
N ILE A 87 5.68 -3.54 -19.70
CA ILE A 87 5.35 -4.80 -20.35
C ILE A 87 4.09 -4.57 -21.18
N GLU A 88 4.20 -4.85 -22.48
CA GLU A 88 3.20 -4.59 -23.51
C GLU A 88 3.04 -5.82 -24.43
N GLY A 89 2.10 -5.76 -25.37
CA GLY A 89 1.89 -6.84 -26.34
C GLY A 89 1.46 -8.17 -25.71
N ASP A 90 1.85 -9.27 -26.36
CA ASP A 90 1.42 -10.63 -26.01
C ASP A 90 1.92 -11.06 -24.63
N GLU A 91 3.13 -10.66 -24.24
CA GLU A 91 3.70 -10.91 -22.90
C GLU A 91 2.79 -10.38 -21.77
N ARG A 92 2.16 -9.23 -22.00
CA ARG A 92 1.23 -8.64 -21.02
C ARG A 92 -0.04 -9.51 -20.88
N THR A 93 -0.52 -10.07 -21.98
CA THR A 93 -1.71 -10.94 -21.99
C THR A 93 -1.40 -12.25 -21.26
N GLU A 94 -0.28 -12.89 -21.57
CA GLU A 94 0.17 -14.14 -20.93
C GLU A 94 0.38 -13.97 -19.42
N LEU A 95 0.99 -12.85 -19.00
CA LEU A 95 1.17 -12.56 -17.59
C LEU A 95 -0.15 -12.30 -16.87
N LYS A 96 -1.13 -11.72 -17.55
CA LYS A 96 -2.47 -11.48 -16.98
C LYS A 96 -3.21 -12.80 -16.74
N GLU A 97 -3.11 -13.73 -17.68
CA GLU A 97 -3.65 -15.09 -17.53
C GLU A 97 -2.91 -15.88 -16.45
N SER A 98 -1.59 -15.74 -16.35
CA SER A 98 -0.82 -16.39 -15.29
C SER A 98 -1.16 -15.84 -13.91
N LEU A 99 -1.32 -14.51 -13.79
CA LEU A 99 -1.78 -13.83 -12.58
C LEU A 99 -3.15 -14.34 -12.10
N SER A 100 -4.10 -14.58 -13.01
CA SER A 100 -5.46 -15.01 -12.64
C SER A 100 -5.52 -16.44 -12.08
N ARG A 101 -4.47 -17.23 -12.30
CA ARG A 101 -4.33 -18.59 -11.73
C ARG A 101 -3.76 -18.58 -10.31
N LEU A 102 -3.25 -17.46 -9.82
CA LEU A 102 -2.70 -17.37 -8.47
C LEU A 102 -3.81 -17.23 -7.44
N GLU A 103 -3.72 -18.03 -6.38
CA GLU A 103 -4.61 -17.90 -5.21
C GLU A 103 -4.16 -16.72 -4.34
N LEU A 104 -4.76 -15.56 -4.59
CA LEU A 104 -4.54 -14.37 -3.77
C LEU A 104 -5.58 -14.29 -2.64
N PRO A 105 -5.15 -14.17 -1.36
CA PRO A 105 -6.07 -13.93 -0.28
C PRO A 105 -6.92 -12.68 -0.51
N LYS A 106 -8.18 -12.73 -0.05
CA LYS A 106 -9.11 -11.60 -0.19
C LYS A 106 -8.55 -10.34 0.47
N GLY A 107 -8.69 -9.21 -0.21
CA GLY A 107 -8.22 -7.92 0.31
C GLY A 107 -6.78 -7.58 -0.06
N MET A 108 -6.05 -8.48 -0.73
CA MET A 108 -4.68 -8.26 -1.17
C MET A 108 -4.60 -7.85 -2.64
N GLY A 109 -3.56 -7.10 -2.96
CA GLY A 109 -3.18 -6.69 -4.29
C GLY A 109 -1.86 -7.32 -4.74
N LEU A 110 -1.68 -7.54 -6.04
CA LEU A 110 -0.42 -8.07 -6.60
C LEU A 110 -0.03 -7.31 -7.88
N ILE A 111 1.22 -6.86 -7.95
CA ILE A 111 1.78 -6.17 -9.12
C ILE A 111 2.92 -6.98 -9.71
N VAL A 112 2.84 -7.33 -10.99
CA VAL A 112 3.95 -7.99 -11.71
C VAL A 112 5.00 -6.96 -12.13
N ARG A 113 6.27 -7.24 -11.79
CA ARG A 113 7.45 -6.44 -12.14
C ARG A 113 7.93 -6.81 -13.54
N THR A 114 8.65 -5.90 -14.19
CA THR A 114 9.28 -6.14 -15.51
C THR A 114 10.18 -7.38 -15.53
N ALA A 115 10.84 -7.71 -14.42
CA ALA A 115 11.68 -8.91 -14.32
C ALA A 115 10.90 -10.23 -14.31
N GLY A 116 9.57 -10.20 -14.15
CA GLY A 116 8.72 -11.39 -14.16
C GLY A 116 8.28 -11.85 -15.55
N VAL A 117 8.66 -11.14 -16.62
CA VAL A 117 8.38 -11.55 -17.99
C VAL A 117 9.11 -12.85 -18.32
N GLY A 118 8.40 -13.84 -18.86
CA GLY A 118 8.96 -15.13 -19.29
C GLY A 118 9.47 -16.03 -18.15
N LYS A 119 8.95 -15.85 -16.93
CA LYS A 119 9.28 -16.65 -15.75
C LYS A 119 8.10 -17.42 -15.22
#